data_AF-A0A2N5K0B3-F1
#
_entry.id   AF-A0A2N5K0B3-F1
#
_cell.length_a   1.000
_cell.length_b   1.000
_cell.length_c   1.000
_cell.angle_alpha   90.00
_cell.angle_beta   90.00
_cell.angle_gamma   90.00
#
_symmetry.space_group_name_H-M   'P 1'
#
loop_
_entity.id
_entity.type
_entity.pdbx_description
1 polymer ?
#
loop_
_entity_poly.entity_id
_entity_poly.type
_entity_poly.pdbx_seq_one_letter_code
_entity_poly.pdbx_strand_id
1 'polypeptide(L)'
;MTAGQPTRRSNSLPADPFTKSSARPIRFRFFYHFDKWLAAWYTLEPMMSSKRTFDLRTALIIGGAALLGAAWAAFNLYRAGGNGALGATAALVWTIFATPFFTFWGWLLAKRAEGWLAAFVCFCIYFFAVFIGARLELLIQGQPVAAANEHALYFRLTLIIQLIAGVVVAAQRSYSRGTMQVPTEV
;
A
#
# COMPACT_ATOMS: atom_id res chain seq x y z
N MET A 1 -70.08 38.88 6.48
CA MET A 1 -68.87 39.33 5.78
C MET A 1 -67.83 38.23 5.89
N THR A 2 -67.44 37.72 4.73
CA THR A 2 -67.03 36.33 4.52
C THR A 2 -65.52 36.20 4.59
N ALA A 3 -65.02 35.29 5.43
CA ALA A 3 -63.60 35.00 5.59
C ALA A 3 -63.06 34.26 4.35
N GLY A 4 -62.16 34.89 3.61
CA GLY A 4 -61.44 34.28 2.50
C GLY A 4 -60.22 33.50 2.99
N GLN A 5 -60.26 32.16 2.90
CA GLN A 5 -59.08 31.31 3.09
C GLN A 5 -58.12 31.46 1.88
N PRO A 6 -56.81 31.67 2.11
CA PRO A 6 -55.83 31.60 1.04
C PRO A 6 -55.57 30.14 0.63
N THR A 7 -55.70 29.90 -0.67
CA THR A 7 -55.49 28.63 -1.36
C THR A 7 -54.04 28.17 -1.29
N ARG A 8 -53.81 27.06 -0.58
CA ARG A 8 -52.51 26.37 -0.48
C ARG A 8 -52.20 25.67 -1.82
N ARG A 9 -51.43 26.31 -2.71
CA ARG A 9 -50.88 25.65 -3.92
C ARG A 9 -49.88 24.58 -3.50
N SER A 10 -50.24 23.32 -3.68
CA SER A 10 -49.32 22.19 -3.61
C SER A 10 -48.50 22.13 -4.91
N ASN A 11 -47.27 22.63 -4.87
CA ASN A 11 -46.29 22.37 -5.91
C ASN A 11 -45.83 20.91 -5.80
N SER A 12 -46.48 20.02 -6.55
CA SER A 12 -45.95 18.68 -6.81
C SER A 12 -44.70 18.80 -7.68
N LEU A 13 -43.53 18.50 -7.09
CA LEU A 13 -42.28 18.34 -7.81
C LEU A 13 -42.45 17.26 -8.89
N PRO A 14 -41.91 17.46 -10.11
CA PRO A 14 -41.88 16.41 -11.12
C PRO A 14 -41.03 15.25 -10.60
N ALA A 15 -41.58 14.04 -10.66
CA ALA A 15 -40.87 12.82 -10.30
C ALA A 15 -39.65 12.63 -11.21
N ASP A 16 -38.47 12.55 -10.61
CA ASP A 16 -37.21 12.32 -11.32
C ASP A 16 -37.24 10.95 -12.03
N PRO A 17 -37.02 10.89 -13.37
CA PRO A 17 -37.01 9.63 -14.11
C PRO A 17 -35.74 8.78 -13.91
N PHE A 18 -34.87 9.12 -12.95
CA PHE A 18 -33.58 8.45 -12.72
C PHE A 18 -33.62 7.44 -11.55
N THR A 19 -34.61 6.55 -11.55
CA THR A 19 -34.61 5.35 -10.67
C THR A 19 -34.58 4.08 -11.51
N LYS A 20 -33.39 3.76 -12.04
CA LYS A 20 -32.91 2.39 -12.33
C LYS A 20 -31.49 2.42 -12.90
N SER A 21 -30.54 2.97 -12.13
CA SER A 21 -29.15 2.55 -12.32
C SER A 21 -29.01 1.16 -11.73
N SER A 22 -29.10 0.15 -12.61
CA SER A 22 -28.69 -1.22 -12.34
C SER A 22 -27.22 -1.19 -11.89
N ALA A 23 -27.02 -1.04 -10.58
CA ALA A 23 -25.75 -1.29 -9.92
C ALA A 23 -25.44 -2.79 -10.11
N ARG A 24 -24.77 -3.11 -11.23
CA ARG A 24 -24.12 -4.40 -11.38
C ARG A 24 -23.12 -4.46 -10.23
N PRO A 25 -23.16 -5.46 -9.35
CA PRO A 25 -22.09 -5.63 -8.39
C PRO A 25 -20.82 -5.80 -9.21
N ILE A 26 -19.94 -4.79 -9.17
CA ILE A 26 -18.57 -4.91 -9.62
C ILE A 26 -17.97 -5.96 -8.69
N ARG A 27 -18.14 -7.22 -9.06
CA ARG A 27 -17.52 -8.35 -8.38
C ARG A 27 -16.03 -8.10 -8.55
N PHE A 28 -15.40 -7.66 -7.47
CA PHE A 28 -13.96 -7.50 -7.31
C PHE A 28 -13.28 -8.86 -7.56
N ARG A 29 -13.13 -9.21 -8.84
CA ARG A 29 -12.39 -10.40 -9.30
C ARG A 29 -10.91 -10.30 -8.91
N PHE A 30 -10.44 -9.11 -8.57
CA PHE A 30 -9.10 -8.83 -8.06
C PHE A 30 -8.83 -9.47 -6.70
N PHE A 31 -9.84 -9.57 -5.82
CA PHE A 31 -9.65 -10.10 -4.46
C PHE A 31 -9.45 -11.64 -4.46
N TYR A 32 -10.14 -12.35 -5.35
CA TYR A 32 -9.99 -13.81 -5.49
C TYR A 32 -8.61 -14.27 -5.99
N HIS A 33 -7.89 -13.39 -6.71
CA HIS A 33 -6.52 -13.71 -7.10
C HIS A 33 -5.52 -13.40 -5.98
N PHE A 34 -5.84 -12.46 -5.09
CA PHE A 34 -5.03 -12.12 -3.92
C PHE A 34 -5.01 -13.26 -2.90
N ASP A 35 -6.14 -13.92 -2.64
CA ASP A 35 -6.19 -15.12 -1.79
C ASP A 35 -5.42 -16.30 -2.37
N LYS A 36 -5.48 -16.52 -3.70
CA LYS A 36 -4.63 -17.54 -4.36
C LYS A 36 -3.15 -17.16 -4.32
N TRP A 37 -2.83 -15.87 -4.34
CA TRP A 37 -1.47 -15.37 -4.19
C TRP A 37 -0.96 -15.54 -2.76
N LEU A 38 -1.77 -15.21 -1.74
CA LEU A 38 -1.48 -15.47 -0.33
C LEU A 38 -1.38 -16.98 -0.05
N ALA A 39 -2.28 -17.79 -0.60
CA ALA A 39 -2.21 -19.23 -0.48
C ALA A 39 -0.92 -19.77 -1.14
N ALA A 40 -0.57 -19.31 -2.35
CA ALA A 40 0.71 -19.64 -3.00
C ALA A 40 1.93 -19.15 -2.20
N TRP A 41 1.78 -18.03 -1.47
CA TRP A 41 2.78 -17.44 -0.59
C TRP A 41 3.00 -18.28 0.68
N TYR A 42 1.93 -18.81 1.27
CA TYR A 42 1.97 -19.66 2.46
C TYR A 42 2.32 -21.13 2.13
N THR A 43 1.95 -21.65 0.95
CA THR A 43 2.33 -23.01 0.51
C THR A 43 3.81 -23.14 0.11
N LEU A 44 4.62 -22.10 0.30
CA LEU A 44 6.07 -22.16 0.19
C LEU A 44 6.75 -22.52 1.52
N GLU A 45 6.05 -23.24 2.41
CA GLU A 45 6.73 -24.03 3.43
C GLU A 45 7.33 -25.32 2.84
N PRO A 46 8.54 -25.69 3.26
CA PRO A 46 9.55 -26.24 2.36
C PRO A 46 9.54 -27.76 2.36
N MET A 47 8.82 -28.36 1.41
CA MET A 47 9.13 -29.75 1.06
C MET A 47 10.41 -29.80 0.24
N MET A 48 11.44 -30.29 0.92
CA MET A 48 12.76 -30.70 0.44
C MET A 48 13.88 -29.66 0.57
N SER A 49 14.64 -29.89 1.63
CA SER A 49 16.01 -29.48 1.92
C SER A 49 16.93 -29.45 0.69
N SER A 50 16.79 -28.41 -0.13
CA SER A 50 17.85 -27.92 -1.00
C SER A 50 18.48 -26.74 -0.28
N LYS A 51 19.82 -26.72 -0.17
CA LYS A 51 20.57 -25.60 0.44
C LYS A 51 20.15 -24.30 -0.27
N ARG A 52 19.23 -23.55 0.35
CA ARG A 52 18.92 -22.17 -0.06
C ARG A 52 20.14 -21.33 0.24
N THR A 53 20.84 -20.89 -0.79
CA THR A 53 21.93 -19.93 -0.65
C THR A 53 21.30 -18.54 -0.52
N PHE A 54 21.63 -17.85 0.57
CA PHE A 54 21.17 -16.49 0.80
C PHE A 54 22.00 -15.53 -0.05
N ASP A 55 21.36 -14.87 -1.01
CA ASP A 55 21.98 -13.82 -1.82
C ASP A 55 22.00 -12.51 -1.02
N LEU A 56 23.06 -12.35 -0.23
CA LEU A 56 23.33 -11.18 0.58
C LEU A 56 23.43 -9.90 -0.26
N ARG A 57 23.94 -9.99 -1.49
CA ARG A 57 24.07 -8.83 -2.38
C ARG A 57 22.69 -8.29 -2.74
N THR A 58 21.78 -9.16 -3.16
CA THR A 58 20.38 -8.77 -3.43
C THR A 58 19.72 -8.22 -2.16
N ALA A 59 19.99 -8.81 -1.00
CA ALA A 59 19.43 -8.35 0.29
C ALA A 59 19.84 -6.93 0.61
N LEU A 60 21.14 -6.65 0.50
CA LEU A 60 21.72 -5.35 0.83
C LEU A 60 21.31 -4.27 -0.16
N ILE A 61 21.20 -4.58 -1.45
CA ILE A 61 20.78 -3.59 -2.45
C ILE A 61 19.29 -3.23 -2.24
N ILE A 62 18.40 -4.21 -2.14
CA ILE A 62 16.96 -3.94 -1.99
C ILE A 62 16.66 -3.37 -0.61
N GLY A 63 17.20 -3.99 0.45
CA GLY A 63 17.00 -3.55 1.83
C GLY A 63 17.65 -2.19 2.10
N GLY A 64 18.85 -1.95 1.57
CA GLY A 64 19.52 -0.64 1.66
C GLY A 64 18.73 0.45 0.95
N ALA A 65 18.15 0.17 -0.22
CA ALA A 65 17.30 1.11 -0.91
C ALA A 65 15.99 1.39 -0.15
N ALA A 66 15.37 0.37 0.45
CA ALA A 66 14.19 0.55 1.29
C ALA A 66 14.50 1.42 2.52
N LEU A 67 15.63 1.19 3.19
CA LEU A 67 16.09 2.01 4.33
C LEU A 67 16.37 3.46 3.92
N LEU A 68 17.02 3.66 2.76
CA LEU A 68 17.29 5.00 2.24
C LEU A 68 15.99 5.74 1.92
N GLY A 69 15.02 5.06 1.31
CA GLY A 69 13.70 5.62 1.04
C GLY A 69 12.93 5.96 2.32
N ALA A 70 13.01 5.10 3.34
CA ALA A 70 12.38 5.36 4.64
C ALA A 70 13.04 6.51 5.39
N ALA A 71 14.37 6.62 5.36
CA ALA A 71 15.10 7.76 5.95
C ALA A 71 14.74 9.08 5.24
N TRP A 72 14.64 9.06 3.91
CA TRP A 72 14.19 10.21 3.13
C TRP A 72 12.74 10.59 3.43
N ALA A 73 11.85 9.61 3.55
CA ALA A 73 10.47 9.82 3.95
C ALA A 73 10.38 10.44 5.35
N ALA A 74 11.14 9.93 6.32
CA ALA A 74 11.17 10.45 7.68
C ALA A 74 11.68 11.90 7.73
N PHE A 75 12.71 12.22 6.94
CA PHE A 75 13.21 13.58 6.80
C PHE A 75 12.16 14.54 6.26
N ASN A 76 11.41 14.14 5.22
CA ASN A 76 10.32 14.95 4.66
C ASN A 76 9.16 15.12 5.65
N LEU A 77 8.80 14.06 6.38
CA LEU A 77 7.78 14.11 7.41
C LEU A 77 8.17 15.07 8.55
N TYR A 78 9.43 15.04 8.97
CA TYR A 78 9.96 15.96 9.98
C TYR A 78 9.91 17.42 9.47
N ARG A 79 10.29 17.67 8.21
CA ARG A 79 10.19 19.01 7.60
C ARG A 79 8.76 19.51 7.45
N ALA A 80 7.80 18.60 7.27
CA ALA A 80 6.37 18.93 7.21
C ALA A 80 5.77 19.21 8.60
N GLY A 81 6.55 19.12 9.69
CA GLY A 81 6.07 19.28 11.05
C GLY A 81 5.22 18.12 11.54
N GLY A 82 5.17 17.00 10.80
CA GLY A 82 4.35 15.84 11.12
C GLY A 82 2.84 16.02 10.88
N ASN A 83 2.41 17.17 10.36
CA ASN A 83 1.02 17.58 10.34
C ASN A 83 0.50 17.71 8.90
N GLY A 84 -0.78 17.40 8.68
CA GLY A 84 -1.46 17.46 7.37
C GLY A 84 -1.72 18.87 6.83
N ALA A 85 -1.07 19.90 7.36
CA ALA A 85 -1.30 21.28 7.00
C ALA A 85 -1.08 21.52 5.49
N LEU A 86 -2.03 22.24 4.88
CA LEU A 86 -2.19 22.43 3.42
C LEU A 86 -0.93 22.95 2.69
N GLY A 87 0.01 23.59 3.40
CA GLY A 87 1.27 24.09 2.84
C GLY A 87 2.35 23.03 2.63
N ALA A 88 2.24 21.84 3.25
CA ALA A 88 3.29 20.80 3.22
C ALA A 88 2.93 19.57 2.37
N THR A 89 1.89 19.66 1.54
CA THR A 89 1.35 18.54 0.73
C THR A 89 2.43 17.84 -0.11
N ALA A 90 3.33 18.58 -0.74
CA ALA A 90 4.43 18.00 -1.52
C ALA A 90 5.39 17.14 -0.67
N ALA A 91 5.74 17.60 0.54
CA ALA A 91 6.60 16.85 1.45
C ALA A 91 5.90 15.59 2.00
N LEU A 92 4.59 15.68 2.26
CA LEU A 92 3.79 14.54 2.69
C LEU A 92 3.65 13.48 1.58
N VAL A 93 3.48 13.89 0.32
CA VAL A 93 3.49 12.97 -0.82
C VAL A 93 4.81 12.21 -0.90
N TRP A 94 5.94 12.91 -0.75
CA TRP A 94 7.26 12.28 -0.71
C TRP A 94 7.42 11.31 0.47
N THR A 95 6.77 11.57 1.59
CA THR A 95 6.79 10.66 2.75
C THR A 95 6.18 9.29 2.42
N ILE A 96 5.11 9.26 1.64
CA ILE A 96 4.43 8.00 1.27
C ILE A 96 5.08 7.37 0.04
N PHE A 97 5.60 8.18 -0.89
CA PHE A 97 6.09 7.70 -2.17
C PHE A 97 7.56 7.25 -2.15
N ALA A 98 8.41 7.84 -1.30
CA ALA A 98 9.84 7.60 -1.33
C ALA A 98 10.20 6.13 -1.10
N THR A 99 9.71 5.50 -0.03
CA THR A 99 10.05 4.11 0.31
C THR A 99 9.78 3.12 -0.83
N PRO A 100 8.57 3.03 -1.42
CA PRO A 100 8.32 2.12 -2.54
C PRO A 100 9.10 2.53 -3.80
N PHE A 101 9.32 3.82 -4.04
CA PHE A 101 10.11 4.30 -5.18
C PHE A 101 11.58 3.86 -5.10
N PHE A 102 12.25 4.10 -3.98
CA PHE A 102 13.63 3.66 -3.79
C PHE A 102 13.73 2.13 -3.78
N THR A 103 12.79 1.44 -3.14
CA THR A 103 12.75 -0.04 -3.14
C THR A 103 12.63 -0.58 -4.56
N PHE A 104 11.79 0.03 -5.41
CA PHE A 104 11.66 -0.33 -6.82
C PHE A 104 12.98 -0.17 -7.58
N TRP A 105 13.67 0.96 -7.41
CA TRP A 105 14.98 1.18 -8.03
C TRP A 105 16.05 0.21 -7.52
N GLY A 106 16.10 -0.05 -6.21
CA GLY A 106 16.99 -1.05 -5.63
C GLY A 106 16.74 -2.44 -6.22
N TRP A 107 15.47 -2.82 -6.37
CA TRP A 107 15.09 -4.08 -7.01
C TRP A 107 15.51 -4.13 -8.48
N LEU A 108 15.23 -3.09 -9.26
CA LEU A 108 15.66 -3.01 -10.65
C LEU A 108 17.18 -3.15 -10.79
N LEU A 109 17.97 -2.55 -9.90
CA LEU A 109 19.42 -2.66 -9.90
C LEU A 109 19.90 -4.07 -9.56
N ALA A 110 19.23 -4.76 -8.63
CA ALA A 110 19.57 -6.13 -8.26
C ALA A 110 19.13 -7.17 -9.30
N LYS A 111 17.91 -7.03 -9.85
CA LYS A 111 17.24 -8.03 -10.71
C LYS A 111 16.39 -7.36 -11.80
N ARG A 112 17.05 -6.83 -12.84
CA ARG A 112 16.39 -6.15 -13.98
C ARG A 112 15.30 -6.97 -14.68
N ALA A 113 15.47 -8.29 -14.75
CA ALA A 113 14.51 -9.19 -15.38
C ALA A 113 13.14 -9.23 -14.66
N GLU A 114 13.10 -8.86 -13.36
CA GLU A 114 11.88 -8.86 -12.55
C GLU A 114 11.22 -7.47 -12.48
N GLY A 115 11.57 -6.53 -13.36
CA GLY A 115 11.13 -5.13 -13.26
C GLY A 115 9.61 -4.93 -13.18
N TRP A 116 8.83 -5.67 -13.96
CA TRP A 116 7.36 -5.63 -13.91
C TRP A 116 6.80 -6.11 -12.58
N LEU A 117 7.38 -7.17 -12.02
CA LEU A 117 6.99 -7.70 -10.72
C LEU A 117 7.36 -6.72 -9.61
N ALA A 118 8.55 -6.11 -9.69
CA ALA A 118 8.99 -5.08 -8.75
C ALA A 118 8.04 -3.89 -8.75
N ALA A 119 7.64 -3.40 -9.94
CA ALA A 119 6.69 -2.29 -10.08
C ALA A 119 5.34 -2.64 -9.45
N PHE A 120 4.80 -3.83 -9.75
CA PHE A 120 3.53 -4.29 -9.22
C PHE A 120 3.54 -4.42 -7.68
N VAL A 121 4.60 -5.04 -7.13
CA VAL A 121 4.73 -5.22 -5.67
C VAL A 121 4.90 -3.87 -4.97
N CYS A 122 5.74 -2.97 -5.50
CA CYS A 122 5.92 -1.63 -4.91
C CYS A 122 4.63 -0.80 -4.99
N PHE A 123 3.86 -0.92 -6.08
CA PHE A 123 2.54 -0.31 -6.19
C PHE A 123 1.56 -0.86 -5.14
N CYS A 124 1.55 -2.17 -4.91
CA CYS A 124 0.72 -2.79 -3.87
C CYS A 124 1.12 -2.28 -2.48
N ILE A 125 2.42 -2.22 -2.17
CA ILE A 125 2.91 -1.70 -0.88
C ILE A 125 2.48 -0.24 -0.70
N TYR A 126 2.67 0.59 -1.72
CA TYR A 126 2.26 2.00 -1.72
C TYR A 126 0.76 2.13 -1.43
N PHE A 127 -0.07 1.42 -2.18
CA PHE A 127 -1.53 1.53 -2.09
C PHE A 127 -2.05 0.99 -0.75
N PHE A 128 -1.69 -0.24 -0.38
CA PHE A 128 -2.22 -0.88 0.84
C PHE A 128 -1.70 -0.23 2.12
N ALA A 129 -0.46 0.27 2.16
CA ALA A 129 0.08 0.90 3.37
C ALA A 129 -0.76 2.10 3.81
N VAL A 130 -1.26 2.89 2.86
CA VAL A 130 -2.16 4.03 3.12
C VAL A 130 -3.46 3.57 3.75
N PHE A 131 -4.13 2.56 3.18
CA PHE A 131 -5.39 2.05 3.74
C PHE A 131 -5.20 1.43 5.13
N ILE A 132 -4.12 0.66 5.32
CA ILE A 132 -3.83 0.04 6.62
C ILE A 132 -3.50 1.13 7.65
N GLY A 133 -2.68 2.12 7.30
CA GLY A 133 -2.35 3.25 8.17
C GLY A 133 -3.59 4.00 8.61
N ALA A 134 -4.48 4.34 7.67
CA ALA A 134 -5.73 5.06 7.97
C ALA A 134 -6.65 4.22 8.86
N ARG A 135 -6.73 2.91 8.61
CA ARG A 135 -7.56 2.02 9.42
C ARG A 135 -7.02 1.84 10.83
N LEU A 136 -5.70 1.71 10.99
CA LEU A 136 -5.06 1.58 12.30
C LEU A 136 -5.19 2.86 13.14
N GLU A 137 -5.03 4.04 12.53
CA GLU A 137 -5.22 5.31 13.24
C GLU A 137 -6.63 5.42 13.82
N LEU A 138 -7.64 5.09 13.02
CA LEU A 138 -9.04 5.09 13.45
C LEU A 138 -9.33 4.07 14.56
N LEU A 139 -8.66 2.92 14.54
CA LEU A 139 -8.83 1.90 15.58
C LEU A 139 -8.14 2.29 16.89
N ILE A 140 -7.00 2.99 16.84
CA ILE A 140 -6.21 3.34 18.02
C ILE A 140 -6.75 4.60 18.70
N GLN A 141 -7.06 5.65 17.94
CA GLN A 141 -7.41 6.97 18.49
C GLN A 141 -8.90 7.30 18.40
N GLY A 142 -9.63 6.67 17.48
CA GLY A 142 -10.99 7.08 17.13
C GLY A 142 -11.03 8.37 16.30
N GLN A 143 -12.16 8.59 15.61
CA GLN A 143 -12.38 9.71 14.69
C GLN A 143 -12.10 11.11 15.29
N PRO A 144 -12.59 11.48 16.50
CA PRO A 144 -12.46 12.86 16.98
C PRO A 144 -11.03 13.23 17.37
N VAL A 145 -10.24 12.27 17.86
CA VAL A 145 -8.84 12.48 18.26
C VAL A 145 -7.91 12.47 17.04
N ALA A 146 -8.21 11.67 16.02
CA ALA A 146 -7.45 11.65 14.78
C ALA A 146 -7.55 13.00 14.02
N ALA A 147 -8.76 13.59 13.98
CA ALA A 147 -8.97 14.90 13.39
C ALA A 147 -8.24 16.02 14.16
N ALA A 148 -8.19 15.94 15.49
CA ALA A 148 -7.48 16.90 16.33
C ALA A 148 -5.95 16.85 16.17
N ASN A 149 -5.40 15.68 15.82
CA ASN A 149 -3.96 15.45 15.59
C ASN A 149 -3.54 15.60 14.12
N GLU A 150 -4.42 16.11 13.25
CA GLU A 150 -4.16 16.30 11.81
C GLU A 150 -3.57 15.07 11.10
N HIS A 151 -3.98 13.86 11.49
CA HIS A 151 -3.50 12.60 10.92
C HIS A 151 -1.97 12.37 11.02
N ALA A 152 -1.31 12.97 12.01
CA ALA A 152 0.13 12.81 12.20
C ALA A 152 0.54 11.34 12.47
N LEU A 153 -0.31 10.59 13.20
CA LEU A 153 -0.06 9.19 13.51
C LEU A 153 -0.15 8.33 12.24
N TYR A 154 -1.12 8.61 11.37
CA TYR A 154 -1.30 7.94 10.09
C TYR A 154 -0.03 7.95 9.22
N PHE A 155 0.65 9.10 9.07
CA PHE A 155 1.86 9.18 8.25
C PHE A 155 3.01 8.35 8.84
N ARG A 156 3.16 8.35 10.17
CA ARG A 156 4.17 7.54 10.86
C ARG A 156 3.91 6.05 10.72
N LEU A 157 2.65 5.62 10.88
CA LEU A 157 2.26 4.22 10.70
C LEU A 157 2.49 3.75 9.27
N THR A 158 2.11 4.57 8.28
CA THR A 158 2.31 4.27 6.87
C THR A 158 3.80 4.04 6.57
N LEU A 159 4.68 4.90 7.08
CA LEU A 159 6.14 4.76 6.91
C LEU A 159 6.65 3.43 7.49
N ILE A 160 6.26 3.11 8.73
CA ILE A 160 6.69 1.87 9.40
C ILE A 160 6.22 0.64 8.62
N ILE A 161 4.96 0.62 8.15
CA ILE A 161 4.41 -0.49 7.37
C ILE A 161 5.16 -0.66 6.05
N GLN A 162 5.44 0.44 5.35
CA GLN A 162 6.21 0.38 4.09
C GLN A 162 7.62 -0.13 4.31
N LEU A 163 8.28 0.29 5.39
CA LEU A 163 9.63 -0.19 5.72
C LEU A 163 9.62 -1.69 6.01
N ILE A 164 8.69 -2.18 6.83
CA ILE A 164 8.55 -3.61 7.13
C ILE A 164 8.29 -4.39 5.83
N ALA A 165 7.37 -3.92 4.99
CA ALA A 165 7.07 -4.56 3.71
C ALA A 165 8.30 -4.60 2.78
N GLY A 166 9.07 -3.51 2.71
CA GLY A 166 10.31 -3.44 1.94
C GLY A 166 11.38 -4.42 2.44
N VAL A 167 11.55 -4.54 3.77
CA VAL A 167 12.48 -5.50 4.38
C VAL A 167 12.04 -6.94 4.12
N VAL A 168 10.75 -7.24 4.24
CA VAL A 168 10.19 -8.57 3.92
C VAL A 168 10.45 -8.92 2.46
N VAL A 169 10.19 -7.97 1.54
CA VAL A 169 10.47 -8.16 0.10
C VAL A 169 11.96 -8.40 -0.14
N ALA A 170 12.85 -7.62 0.48
CA ALA A 170 14.29 -7.81 0.37
C ALA A 170 14.68 -9.22 0.83
N ALA A 171 14.27 -9.63 2.03
CA ALA A 171 14.56 -10.95 2.57
C ALA A 171 14.05 -12.07 1.66
N GLN A 172 12.82 -11.97 1.17
CA GLN A 172 12.23 -12.98 0.29
C GLN A 172 12.97 -13.11 -1.04
N ARG A 173 13.38 -11.99 -1.63
CA ARG A 173 14.08 -11.99 -2.92
C ARG A 173 15.53 -12.42 -2.83
N SER A 174 16.10 -12.39 -1.63
CA SER A 174 17.44 -12.89 -1.31
C SER A 174 17.51 -14.40 -1.11
N TYR A 175 16.38 -15.08 -0.89
CA TYR A 175 16.40 -16.55 -0.89
C TYR A 175 16.47 -17.08 -2.33
N SER A 176 17.68 -17.42 -2.78
CA SER A 176 17.88 -18.05 -4.09
C SER A 176 17.53 -19.54 -4.04
N ARG A 177 16.84 -20.01 -5.09
CA ARG A 177 16.67 -21.46 -5.32
C ARG A 177 18.01 -21.98 -5.79
N GLY A 178 18.65 -22.83 -5.00
CA GLY A 178 19.93 -23.44 -5.35
C GLY A 178 19.82 -24.11 -6.71
N THR A 179 20.71 -23.73 -7.64
CA THR A 179 20.86 -24.40 -8.92
C THR A 179 21.21 -25.86 -8.63
N MET A 180 20.34 -26.76 -9.06
CA MET A 180 20.52 -28.20 -8.99
C MET A 180 21.88 -28.53 -9.62
N GLN A 181 22.80 -29.15 -8.88
CA GLN A 181 24.04 -29.66 -9.47
C GLN A 181 23.63 -30.74 -10.47
N VAL A 182 23.87 -30.49 -11.76
CA VAL A 182 23.72 -31.49 -12.80
C VAL A 182 24.76 -32.57 -12.50
N PRO A 183 24.36 -33.83 -12.22
CA PRO A 183 25.31 -34.92 -12.08
C PRO A 183 26.05 -35.06 -13.40
N THR A 184 27.35 -34.81 -13.40
CA THR A 184 28.21 -35.20 -14.51
C THR A 184 28.38 -36.71 -14.42
N GLU A 185 27.67 -37.46 -15.25
CA GLU A 185 28.01 -38.87 -15.49
C GLU A 185 29.42 -38.92 -16.11
N VAL A 186 30.27 -39.77 -15.52
CA VAL A 186 31.65 -40.05 -15.95
C VAL A 186 31.69 -41.45 -16.54
#